data_AF-A0A9P3P595-F1
#
_entry.id   AF-A0A9P3P595-F1
#
_cell.length_a   1.000
_cell.length_b   1.000
_cell.length_c   1.000
_cell.angle_alpha   90.00
_cell.angle_beta   90.00
_cell.angle_gamma   90.00
#
_symmetry.space_group_name_H-M   'P 1'
#
loop_
_entity.id
_entity.type
_entity.pdbx_description
1 polymer ?
#
loop_
_entity_poly.entity_id
_entity_poly.type
_entity_poly.pdbx_seq_one_letter_code
_entity_poly.pdbx_strand_id
1 'polypeptide(L)'
;MTPQAVNNWFSRGELGRESAQQIADVLKISIDWLLNGDPNDILTIEQVRMKRLKQYVENGSLKIEDDPFFEEILSGKKPINDNVARRIERDFSLPFGSLDYDPERAPSNLVGDLSSTEIELVHLFRQMPKSAQKEMLLLFNSRVSEYSSLFRELLELKEQK
;
A
#
# COMPACT_ATOMS: atom_id res chain seq x y z
N MET A 1 10.91 -15.59 -15.92
CA MET A 1 10.20 -15.21 -17.17
C MET A 1 11.14 -14.55 -18.18
N THR A 2 10.99 -14.86 -19.47
CA THR A 2 11.72 -14.22 -20.57
C THR A 2 10.81 -13.27 -21.36
N PRO A 3 11.33 -12.22 -22.03
CA PRO A 3 10.52 -11.33 -22.86
C PRO A 3 9.72 -12.05 -23.95
N GLN A 4 10.29 -13.13 -24.50
CA GLN A 4 9.64 -13.97 -25.50
C GLN A 4 8.45 -14.76 -24.92
N ALA A 5 8.58 -15.28 -23.69
CA ALA A 5 7.47 -15.92 -23.00
C ALA A 5 6.33 -14.93 -22.76
N VAL A 6 6.65 -13.69 -22.37
CA VAL A 6 5.69 -12.59 -22.17
C VAL A 6 4.92 -12.28 -23.45
N ASN A 7 5.62 -12.03 -24.56
CA ASN A 7 4.96 -11.76 -25.84
C ASN A 7 4.04 -12.92 -26.27
N ASN A 8 4.46 -14.16 -26.05
CA ASN A 8 3.68 -15.33 -26.45
C ASN A 8 2.37 -15.49 -25.67
N TRP A 9 2.36 -15.34 -24.34
CA TRP A 9 1.11 -15.42 -23.58
C TRP A 9 0.25 -14.17 -23.76
N PHE A 10 0.86 -13.00 -23.95
CA PHE A 10 0.13 -11.76 -24.24
C PHE A 10 -0.61 -11.82 -25.58
N SER A 11 0.05 -12.28 -26.66
CA SER A 11 -0.58 -12.42 -27.97
C SER A 11 -1.68 -13.51 -28.01
N ARG A 12 -1.56 -14.53 -27.16
CA ARG A 12 -2.59 -15.59 -27.04
C ARG A 12 -3.78 -15.16 -26.18
N GLY A 13 -3.63 -14.10 -25.38
CA GLY A 13 -4.65 -13.66 -24.44
C GLY A 13 -4.84 -14.57 -23.23
N GLU A 14 -3.93 -15.52 -22.99
CA GLU A 14 -4.02 -16.49 -21.90
C GLU A 14 -2.68 -16.59 -21.17
N LEU A 15 -2.69 -16.28 -19.86
CA LEU A 15 -1.54 -16.44 -18.98
C LEU A 15 -1.48 -17.86 -18.41
N GLY A 16 -0.42 -18.60 -18.71
CA GLY A 16 -0.23 -19.95 -18.17
C GLY A 16 0.08 -19.94 -16.66
N ARG A 17 -0.39 -20.96 -15.93
CA ARG A 17 -0.25 -21.09 -14.46
C ARG A 17 1.19 -20.98 -13.95
N GLU A 18 2.17 -21.56 -14.65
CA GLU A 18 3.59 -21.46 -14.26
C GLU A 18 4.14 -20.03 -14.39
N SER A 19 3.72 -19.31 -15.43
CA SER A 19 4.09 -17.90 -15.60
C SER A 19 3.40 -17.03 -14.55
N ALA A 20 2.13 -17.31 -14.25
CA ALA A 20 1.40 -16.65 -13.16
C ALA A 20 2.04 -16.89 -11.79
N GLN A 21 2.49 -18.11 -11.49
CA GLN A 21 3.23 -18.43 -10.25
C GLN A 21 4.54 -17.62 -10.14
N GLN A 22 5.33 -17.56 -11.20
CA GLN A 22 6.57 -16.75 -11.21
C GLN A 22 6.29 -15.26 -10.99
N ILE A 23 5.22 -14.72 -11.59
CA ILE A 23 4.80 -13.34 -11.39
C ILE A 23 4.33 -13.13 -9.94
N ALA A 24 3.49 -14.03 -9.42
CA ALA A 24 2.98 -14.01 -8.06
C ALA A 24 4.09 -14.03 -7.02
N ASP A 25 5.11 -14.88 -7.20
CA ASP A 25 6.21 -15.01 -6.25
C ASP A 25 7.12 -13.78 -6.19
N VAL A 26 7.31 -13.13 -7.34
CA VAL A 26 8.11 -11.89 -7.44
C VAL A 26 7.34 -10.69 -6.90
N LEU A 27 6.06 -10.55 -7.30
CA LEU A 27 5.23 -9.42 -6.93
C LEU A 27 4.50 -9.61 -5.60
N LYS A 28 4.60 -10.80 -5.00
CA LYS A 28 3.87 -11.20 -3.78
C LYS A 28 2.36 -10.96 -3.88
N ILE A 29 1.77 -11.31 -5.02
CA ILE A 29 0.33 -11.18 -5.30
C ILE A 29 -0.33 -12.55 -5.42
N SER A 30 -1.67 -12.60 -5.30
CA SER A 30 -2.43 -13.84 -5.43
C SER A 30 -2.38 -14.38 -6.86
N ILE A 31 -2.07 -15.68 -7.00
CA ILE A 31 -2.13 -16.40 -8.28
C ILE A 31 -3.57 -16.50 -8.77
N ASP A 32 -4.52 -16.66 -7.85
CA ASP A 32 -5.93 -16.76 -8.20
C ASP A 32 -6.43 -15.44 -8.80
N TRP A 33 -6.00 -14.31 -8.24
CA TRP A 33 -6.27 -12.99 -8.81
C TRP A 33 -5.64 -12.83 -10.21
N LEU A 34 -4.41 -13.31 -10.42
CA LEU A 34 -3.73 -13.23 -11.72
C LEU A 34 -4.39 -14.06 -12.81
N LEU A 35 -5.04 -15.17 -12.47
CA LEU A 35 -5.63 -16.10 -13.43
C LEU A 35 -7.13 -15.88 -13.64
N ASN A 36 -7.84 -15.50 -12.58
CA ASN A 36 -9.30 -15.48 -12.53
C ASN A 36 -9.87 -14.11 -12.13
N GLY A 37 -9.03 -13.11 -11.86
CA GLY A 37 -9.49 -11.77 -11.48
C GLY A 37 -10.27 -11.11 -12.61
N ASP A 38 -11.46 -10.57 -12.28
CA ASP A 38 -12.22 -9.75 -13.22
C ASP A 38 -11.52 -8.37 -13.35
N PRO A 39 -11.21 -7.89 -14.57
CA PRO A 39 -10.73 -6.53 -14.76
C PRO A 39 -11.67 -5.46 -14.18
N ASN A 40 -12.98 -5.74 -14.12
CA ASN A 40 -13.99 -4.88 -13.50
C ASN A 40 -14.02 -4.99 -11.96
N ASP A 41 -13.33 -5.97 -11.36
CA ASP A 41 -13.07 -6.02 -9.92
C ASP A 41 -11.94 -5.08 -9.48
N ILE A 42 -11.23 -4.46 -10.43
CA ILE A 42 -10.27 -3.41 -10.13
C ILE A 42 -11.06 -2.12 -9.87
N LEU A 43 -11.29 -1.81 -8.60
CA LEU A 43 -11.89 -0.52 -8.24
C LEU A 43 -10.97 0.60 -8.72
N THR A 44 -11.55 1.62 -9.35
CA THR A 44 -10.84 2.87 -9.56
C THR A 44 -10.46 3.48 -8.21
N ILE A 45 -9.42 4.32 -8.17
CA ILE A 45 -9.01 4.98 -6.93
C ILE A 45 -10.15 5.78 -6.28
N GLU A 46 -11.05 6.34 -7.09
CA GLU A 46 -12.23 7.07 -6.62
C GLU A 46 -13.26 6.14 -5.95
N GLN A 47 -13.44 4.93 -6.50
CA GLN A 47 -14.30 3.90 -5.92
C GLN A 47 -13.71 3.34 -4.61
N VAL A 48 -12.38 3.15 -4.55
CA VAL A 48 -11.67 2.78 -3.32
C VAL A 48 -11.92 3.82 -2.24
N ARG A 49 -11.69 5.10 -2.55
CA ARG A 49 -11.92 6.22 -1.63
C ARG A 49 -13.36 6.30 -1.13
N MET A 50 -14.33 6.11 -2.02
CA MET A 50 -15.74 6.11 -1.67
C MET A 50 -16.07 4.96 -0.71
N LYS A 51 -15.60 3.75 -1.02
CA LYS A 51 -15.79 2.57 -0.17
C LYS A 51 -15.17 2.80 1.22
N ARG A 52 -13.95 3.34 1.27
CA ARG A 52 -13.25 3.65 2.52
C ARG A 52 -13.98 4.70 3.36
N LEU A 53 -14.42 5.79 2.74
CA LEU A 53 -15.20 6.81 3.43
C LEU A 53 -16.45 6.21 4.09
N LYS A 54 -17.20 5.37 3.35
CA LYS A 54 -18.37 4.67 3.91
C LYS A 54 -18.01 3.76 5.09
N GLN A 55 -16.95 2.96 4.96
CA GLN A 55 -16.49 2.11 6.06
C GLN A 55 -16.15 2.90 7.33
N TYR A 56 -15.48 4.05 7.18
CA TYR A 56 -15.15 4.91 8.31
C TYR A 56 -16.38 5.57 8.96
N VAL A 57 -17.45 5.80 8.19
CA VAL A 57 -18.73 6.31 8.73
C VAL A 57 -19.48 5.19 9.45
N GLU A 58 -19.59 4.02 8.81
CA GLU A 58 -20.29 2.85 9.34
C GLU A 58 -19.67 2.33 10.63
N ASN A 59 -18.33 2.31 10.73
CA ASN A 59 -17.62 1.87 11.93
C ASN A 59 -17.58 2.96 13.03
N GLY A 60 -18.15 4.14 12.79
CA GLY A 60 -18.22 5.25 13.73
C GLY A 60 -16.91 6.00 13.97
N SER A 61 -15.85 5.73 13.18
CA SER A 61 -14.57 6.44 13.27
C SER A 61 -14.64 7.86 12.71
N LEU A 62 -15.57 8.10 11.79
CA LEU A 62 -15.89 9.41 11.24
C LEU A 62 -17.32 9.79 11.58
N LYS A 63 -17.47 10.96 12.20
CA LYS A 63 -18.78 11.61 12.36
C LYS A 63 -18.86 12.73 11.34
N ILE A 64 -19.63 12.49 10.30
CA ILE A 64 -19.96 13.49 9.30
C ILE A 64 -21.13 14.29 9.87
N GLU A 65 -20.93 15.59 10.09
CA GLU A 65 -22.02 16.53 10.37
C GLU A 65 -22.85 16.72 9.09
N ASP A 66 -24.09 17.21 9.20
CA ASP A 66 -24.98 17.48 8.07
C ASP A 66 -24.43 18.60 7.16
N ASP A 67 -23.40 18.27 6.38
CA ASP A 67 -22.74 19.14 5.42
C ASP A 67 -23.15 18.69 4.00
N PRO A 68 -23.77 19.58 3.20
CA PRO A 68 -24.14 19.31 1.81
C PRO A 68 -23.01 18.73 0.95
N PHE A 69 -21.75 19.06 1.27
CA PHE A 69 -20.57 18.51 0.61
C PHE A 69 -20.48 16.99 0.74
N PHE A 70 -20.72 16.44 1.93
CA PHE A 70 -20.64 14.99 2.17
C PHE A 70 -21.88 14.26 1.65
N GLU A 71 -23.06 14.88 1.69
CA GLU A 71 -24.27 14.33 1.07
C GLU A 71 -24.09 14.07 -0.42
N GLU A 72 -23.50 15.03 -1.17
CA GLU A 72 -23.19 14.84 -2.59
C GLU A 72 -22.20 13.70 -2.84
N ILE A 73 -21.24 13.50 -1.93
CA ILE A 73 -20.23 12.45 -2.01
C ILE A 73 -20.87 11.09 -1.70
N LEU A 74 -21.56 10.95 -0.56
CA LEU A 74 -22.16 9.69 -0.12
C LEU A 74 -23.27 9.22 -1.06
N SER A 75 -24.01 10.16 -1.67
CA SER A 75 -25.01 9.85 -2.71
C SER A 75 -24.38 9.49 -4.07
N GLY A 76 -23.05 9.57 -4.21
CA GLY A 76 -22.31 9.27 -5.43
C GLY A 76 -22.43 10.32 -6.54
N LYS A 77 -22.98 11.51 -6.27
CA LYS A 77 -23.08 12.61 -7.25
C LYS A 77 -21.71 13.24 -7.50
N LYS A 78 -20.82 13.18 -6.51
CA LYS A 78 -19.48 13.77 -6.57
C LYS A 78 -18.40 12.71 -6.31
N PRO A 79 -17.45 12.50 -7.24
CA PRO A 79 -16.35 11.56 -7.04
C PRO A 79 -15.30 12.12 -6.07
N ILE A 80 -14.60 11.22 -5.37
CA ILE A 80 -13.50 11.56 -4.47
C ILE A 80 -12.18 11.54 -5.26
N ASN A 81 -11.86 12.65 -5.92
CA ASN A 81 -10.56 12.86 -6.54
C ASN A 81 -9.46 13.13 -5.48
N ASP A 82 -8.20 13.28 -5.90
CA ASP A 82 -7.08 13.38 -4.95
C ASP A 82 -7.20 14.58 -4.02
N ASN A 83 -7.53 15.76 -4.55
CA ASN A 83 -7.71 16.97 -3.74
C ASN A 83 -8.85 16.82 -2.72
N VAL A 84 -9.96 16.19 -3.11
CA VAL A 84 -11.09 15.90 -2.22
C VAL A 84 -10.67 14.90 -1.14
N ALA A 85 -9.94 13.84 -1.50
CA ALA A 85 -9.42 12.87 -0.54
C ALA A 85 -8.50 13.52 0.50
N ARG A 86 -7.54 14.34 0.07
CA ARG A 86 -6.62 15.05 0.98
C ARG A 86 -7.34 16.01 1.91
N ARG A 87 -8.36 16.69 1.40
CA ARG A 87 -9.21 17.54 2.23
C ARG A 87 -9.91 16.72 3.30
N ILE A 88 -10.59 15.64 2.94
CA ILE A 88 -11.31 14.77 3.89
C ILE A 88 -10.33 14.22 4.94
N GLU A 89 -9.18 13.71 4.51
CA GLU A 89 -8.15 13.19 5.41
C GLU A 89 -7.69 14.25 6.41
N ARG A 90 -7.46 15.48 5.95
CA ARG A 90 -7.07 16.58 6.83
C ARG A 90 -8.20 17.02 7.77
N ASP A 91 -9.40 17.22 7.23
CA ASP A 91 -10.54 17.79 7.97
C ASP A 91 -10.95 16.84 9.13
N PHE A 92 -10.78 15.52 8.96
CA PHE A 92 -11.02 14.52 9.99
C PHE A 92 -9.77 13.99 10.69
N SER A 93 -8.60 14.61 10.47
CA SER A 93 -7.33 14.16 11.07
C SER A 93 -6.97 12.69 10.80
N LEU A 94 -7.38 12.16 9.65
CA LEU A 94 -6.98 10.84 9.19
C LEU A 94 -5.52 10.88 8.70
N PRO A 95 -4.78 9.76 8.81
CA PRO A 95 -3.50 9.62 8.16
C PRO A 95 -3.60 9.85 6.64
N PHE A 96 -2.58 10.49 6.06
CA PHE A 96 -2.47 10.64 4.62
C PHE A 96 -2.55 9.29 3.92
N GLY A 97 -3.40 9.16 2.91
CA GLY A 97 -3.58 7.93 2.15
C GLY A 97 -4.56 6.93 2.76
N SER A 98 -5.21 7.27 3.87
CA SER A 98 -6.19 6.40 4.53
C SER A 98 -7.40 6.07 3.64
N LEU A 99 -7.74 6.96 2.70
CA LEU A 99 -8.82 6.74 1.74
C LEU A 99 -8.33 6.03 0.47
N ASP A 100 -7.04 6.04 0.18
CA ASP A 100 -6.46 5.45 -1.03
C ASP A 100 -6.23 3.94 -0.93
N TYR A 101 -6.31 3.41 0.29
CA TYR A 101 -5.95 2.03 0.61
C TYR A 101 -7.18 1.22 1.04
N ASP A 102 -7.50 0.16 0.30
CA ASP A 102 -8.48 -0.85 0.69
C ASP A 102 -7.77 -2.04 1.35
N PRO A 103 -7.83 -2.22 2.69
CA PRO A 103 -7.17 -3.33 3.36
C PRO A 103 -7.68 -4.71 2.91
N GLU A 104 -8.89 -4.78 2.35
CA GLU A 104 -9.52 -6.03 1.89
C GLU A 104 -9.15 -6.40 0.44
N ARG A 105 -8.69 -5.43 -0.37
CA ARG A 105 -8.35 -5.62 -1.80
C ARG A 105 -6.90 -5.31 -2.15
N ALA A 106 -6.13 -4.76 -1.23
CA ALA A 106 -4.70 -4.60 -1.43
C ALA A 106 -4.06 -5.99 -1.59
N PRO A 107 -3.17 -6.19 -2.59
CA PRO A 107 -2.18 -7.26 -2.45
C PRO A 107 -1.51 -7.03 -1.11
N SER A 108 -1.39 -8.10 -0.32
CA SER A 108 -1.18 -8.12 1.13
C SER A 108 0.04 -7.38 1.69
N ASN A 109 0.74 -6.49 0.96
CA ASN A 109 2.06 -6.00 1.35
C ASN A 109 2.41 -4.57 0.91
N LEU A 110 1.57 -3.56 1.13
CA LEU A 110 2.06 -2.16 1.01
C LEU A 110 1.71 -1.22 2.19
N VAL A 111 0.70 -1.52 3.02
CA VAL A 111 0.38 -0.68 4.22
C VAL A 111 -0.16 -1.47 5.44
N GLY A 112 -0.48 -2.77 5.34
CA GLY A 112 -0.76 -3.63 6.50
C GLY A 112 0.45 -4.56 6.71
N ASP A 113 1.15 -4.60 7.82
CA ASP A 113 0.87 -4.24 9.21
C ASP A 113 2.14 -3.54 9.72
N LEU A 114 2.11 -2.23 10.02
CA LEU A 114 3.22 -1.67 10.79
C LEU A 114 3.19 -2.39 12.15
N SER A 115 4.24 -3.16 12.44
CA SER A 115 4.43 -3.78 13.74
C SER A 115 4.33 -2.72 14.84
N SER A 116 4.02 -3.14 16.07
CA SER A 116 3.93 -2.23 17.21
C SER A 116 5.16 -1.32 17.34
N THR A 117 6.33 -1.85 16.99
CA THR A 117 7.61 -1.12 16.98
C THR A 117 7.68 -0.09 15.86
N GLU A 118 7.15 -0.38 14.68
CA GLU A 118 7.11 0.58 13.57
C GLU A 118 6.10 1.70 13.83
N ILE A 119 4.99 1.40 14.49
CA ILE A 119 4.03 2.42 14.96
C ILE A 119 4.69 3.33 16.00
N GLU A 120 5.39 2.77 16.97
CA GLU A 120 6.13 3.52 18.00
C GLU A 120 7.23 4.39 17.37
N LEU A 121 7.99 3.84 16.42
CA LEU A 121 9.01 4.59 15.67
C LEU A 121 8.40 5.80 14.96
N VAL A 122 7.29 5.62 14.25
CA VAL A 122 6.60 6.72 13.54
C VAL A 122 6.08 7.77 14.54
N HIS A 123 5.55 7.34 15.69
CA HIS A 123 5.07 8.24 16.73
C HIS A 123 6.18 9.12 17.32
N LEU A 124 7.32 8.52 17.65
CA LEU A 124 8.50 9.25 18.15
C LEU A 124 9.09 10.15 17.06
N PHE A 125 9.17 9.66 15.83
CA PHE A 125 9.74 10.40 14.72
C PHE A 125 8.99 11.70 14.41
N ARG A 126 7.66 11.67 14.47
CA ARG A 126 6.81 12.86 14.22
C ARG A 126 6.95 13.94 15.29
N GLN A 127 7.31 13.58 16.53
CA GLN A 127 7.50 14.53 17.62
C GLN A 127 8.83 15.29 17.54
N MET A 128 9.78 14.79 16.76
CA MET A 128 11.11 15.41 16.64
C MET A 128 11.11 16.64 15.71
N PRO A 129 11.98 17.65 15.96
CA PRO A 129 12.24 18.73 15.00
C PRO A 129 12.77 18.23 13.66
N LYS A 130 12.55 18.98 12.57
CA LYS A 130 12.97 18.58 11.21
C LYS A 130 14.47 18.31 11.07
N SER A 131 15.31 19.04 11.81
CA SER A 131 16.76 18.80 11.87
C SER A 131 17.08 17.44 12.47
N ALA A 132 16.46 17.10 13.61
CA ALA A 132 16.65 15.83 14.31
C ALA A 132 16.06 14.64 13.53
N GLN A 133 14.91 14.82 12.85
CA GLN A 133 14.36 13.81 11.93
C GLN A 133 15.37 13.44 10.84
N LYS A 134 16.03 14.43 10.24
CA LYS A 134 17.02 14.21 9.18
C LYS A 134 18.27 13.49 9.70
N GLU A 135 18.75 13.87 10.88
CA GLU A 135 19.87 13.19 11.55
C GLU A 135 19.53 11.72 11.83
N MET A 136 18.34 11.45 12.35
CA MET A 136 17.94 10.09 12.69
C MET A 136 17.79 9.19 11.46
N LEU A 137 17.30 9.74 10.33
CA LEU A 137 17.29 9.02 9.05
C LEU A 137 18.70 8.67 8.55
N LEU A 138 19.67 9.56 8.72
CA LEU A 138 21.08 9.27 8.37
C LEU A 138 21.64 8.14 9.23
N LEU A 139 21.34 8.17 10.54
CA LEU A 139 21.78 7.14 11.48
C LEU A 139 21.18 5.77 11.14
N PHE A 140 19.87 5.69 10.88
CA PHE A 140 19.21 4.45 10.46
C PHE A 140 19.85 3.86 9.20
N ASN A 141 20.09 4.69 8.18
CA ASN A 141 20.74 4.24 6.95
C ASN A 141 22.15 3.69 7.19
N SER A 142 22.94 4.35 8.03
CA SER A 142 24.29 3.87 8.39
C SER A 142 24.23 2.49 9.03
N ARG A 143 23.32 2.29 10.00
CA ARG A 143 23.16 1.01 10.71
C ARG A 143 22.66 -0.11 9.81
N VAL A 144 21.70 0.17 8.94
CA VAL A 144 21.20 -0.81 7.96
C VAL A 144 22.34 -1.23 7.02
N SER A 145 23.18 -0.28 6.58
CA SER A 145 24.33 -0.58 5.74
C SER A 145 25.38 -1.43 6.46
N GLU A 146 25.69 -1.11 7.72
CA GLU A 146 26.61 -1.91 8.56
C GLU A 146 26.13 -3.35 8.69
N TYR A 147 24.86 -3.57 9.09
CA TYR A 147 24.32 -4.93 9.22
C TYR A 147 24.26 -5.68 7.90
N SER A 148 23.93 -4.98 6.81
CA SER A 148 23.94 -5.58 5.47
C SER A 148 25.34 -6.02 5.03
N SER A 149 26.39 -5.28 5.44
CA SER A 149 27.79 -5.65 5.19
C SER A 149 28.20 -6.86 6.01
N LEU A 150 27.91 -6.85 7.32
CA LEU A 150 28.20 -7.97 8.22
C LEU A 150 27.49 -9.26 7.80
N PHE A 151 26.24 -9.15 7.34
CA PHE A 151 25.49 -10.31 6.87
C PHE A 151 26.08 -10.92 5.59
N ARG A 152 26.57 -10.08 4.66
CA ARG A 152 27.28 -10.55 3.46
C ARG A 152 28.56 -11.28 3.83
N GLU A 153 29.37 -10.72 4.72
CA GLU A 153 30.60 -11.34 5.20
C GLU A 153 30.33 -12.71 5.86
N LEU A 154 29.27 -12.82 6.66
CA LEU A 154 28.85 -14.09 7.27
C LEU A 154 28.38 -15.13 6.25
N LEU A 155 27.73 -14.70 5.16
CA LEU A 155 27.35 -15.60 4.06
C LEU A 155 28.57 -16.12 3.31
N GLU A 156 29.52 -15.23 2.98
CA GLU A 156 30.77 -15.60 2.30
C GLU A 156 31.61 -16.60 3.13
N LEU A 157 31.68 -16.40 4.45
CA LEU A 157 32.35 -17.33 5.37
C LEU A 157 31.66 -18.70 5.46
N LYS A 158 30.34 -18.77 5.26
CA LYS A 158 29.58 -20.01 5.22
C LYS A 158 29.76 -20.77 3.91
N GLU A 159 29.93 -20.07 2.80
CA GLU A 159 30.18 -20.69 1.48
C GLU A 159 31.61 -21.20 1.30
N GLN A 160 32.55 -20.73 2.13
CA GLN A 160 33.94 -21.20 2.14
C GLN A 160 34.18 -22.45 3.01
N LYS A 161 33.14 -23.00 3.64
CA LYS A 161 33.21 -24.18 4.52
C LYS A 161 32.51 -25.39 3.91
#